data_AF-A0A929Y9Y9-F1
#
_entry.id   AF-A0A929Y9Y9-F1
#
_cell.length_a   1.000
_cell.length_b   1.000
_cell.length_c   1.000
_cell.angle_alpha   90.00
_cell.angle_beta   90.00
_cell.angle_gamma   90.00
#
_symmetry.space_group_name_H-M   'P 1'
#
loop_
_entity.id
_entity.type
_entity.pdbx_description
1 polymer ?
#
loop_
_entity_poly.entity_id
_entity_poly.type
_entity_poly.pdbx_seq_one_letter_code
_entity_poly.pdbx_strand_id
1 'polypeptide(L)'
;MEASKTTDLTFERIEERIREILGFQSTISADKNLLELGLTSIQIMQLTSGFRKQGYAVTFAQLISRPTIRDWEKLMENRLVQSAEERIKQTTAEDMYEPFPLTEVQ
;
A
#
# COMPACT_ATOMS: atom_id res chain seq x y z
N MET A 1 -27.69 15.36 6.97
CA MET A 1 -26.62 15.09 7.94
C MET A 1 -25.45 14.54 7.14
N GLU A 2 -24.61 15.45 6.68
CA GLU A 2 -23.39 15.18 5.93
C GLU A 2 -22.30 14.70 6.90
N ALA A 3 -21.78 13.51 6.65
CA ALA A 3 -20.47 13.11 7.11
C ALA A 3 -19.81 12.28 6.01
N SER A 4 -19.14 12.97 5.09
CA SER A 4 -18.11 12.40 4.25
C SER A 4 -17.13 11.61 5.13
N LYS A 5 -17.18 10.28 5.13
CA LYS A 5 -16.08 9.44 5.66
C LYS A 5 -15.17 9.03 4.51
N THR A 6 -14.47 10.03 4.00
CA THR A 6 -13.31 9.87 3.12
C THR A 6 -12.15 9.42 4.01
N THR A 7 -11.67 8.20 3.83
CA THR A 7 -10.28 7.79 4.12
C THR A 7 -9.81 7.82 5.59
N ASP A 8 -10.31 6.91 6.42
CA ASP A 8 -9.56 6.49 7.61
C ASP A 8 -9.28 4.99 7.51
N LEU A 9 -8.15 4.66 6.88
CA LEU A 9 -7.53 3.33 6.93
C LEU A 9 -6.86 3.19 8.31
N THR A 10 -7.67 2.99 9.34
CA THR A 10 -7.17 2.65 10.68
C THR A 10 -6.73 1.18 10.70
N PHE A 11 -5.85 0.83 11.63
CA PHE A 11 -5.48 -0.55 11.99
C PHE A 11 -6.65 -1.53 11.90
N GLU A 12 -7.77 -1.12 12.51
CA GLU A 12 -9.01 -1.88 12.59
C GLU A 12 -9.54 -2.24 11.20
N ARG A 13 -9.48 -1.32 10.22
CA ARG A 13 -9.94 -1.56 8.85
C ARG A 13 -9.13 -2.62 8.11
N ILE A 14 -7.82 -2.66 8.34
CA ILE A 14 -6.90 -3.63 7.71
C ILE A 14 -7.05 -4.99 8.40
N GLU A 15 -7.08 -5.00 9.73
CA GLU A 15 -7.24 -6.20 10.54
C GLU A 15 -8.57 -6.91 10.27
N GLU A 16 -9.68 -6.17 10.27
CA GLU A 16 -11.02 -6.69 9.95
C GLU A 16 -11.03 -7.35 8.57
N ARG A 17 -10.45 -6.67 7.58
CA ARG A 17 -10.39 -7.20 6.21
C ARG A 17 -9.57 -8.48 6.12
N ILE A 18 -8.45 -8.57 6.84
CA ILE A 18 -7.63 -9.78 6.89
C ILE A 18 -8.39 -10.91 7.59
N ARG A 19 -9.09 -10.62 8.68
CA ARG A 19 -9.95 -11.59 9.36
C ARG A 19 -11.05 -12.13 8.48
N GLU A 20 -11.73 -11.28 7.72
CA GLU A 20 -12.74 -11.70 6.75
C GLU A 20 -12.17 -12.65 5.70
N ILE A 21 -10.97 -12.33 5.19
CA ILE A 21 -10.27 -13.15 4.20
C ILE A 21 -9.86 -14.52 4.78
N LEU A 22 -9.42 -14.56 6.03
CA LEU A 22 -8.96 -15.77 6.72
C LEU A 22 -10.09 -16.54 7.42
N GLY A 23 -11.29 -15.97 7.52
CA GLY A 23 -12.42 -16.56 8.26
C GLY A 23 -12.24 -16.54 9.78
N PHE A 24 -11.46 -15.60 10.32
CA PHE A 24 -11.18 -15.52 11.76
C PHE A 24 -12.25 -14.70 12.51
N GLN A 25 -12.73 -15.26 13.62
CA GLN A 25 -13.70 -14.60 14.52
C GLN A 25 -13.03 -13.86 15.68
N SER A 26 -11.78 -14.18 15.98
CA SER A 26 -10.96 -13.51 16.98
C SER A 26 -10.06 -12.46 16.36
N THR A 27 -9.63 -11.49 17.16
CA THR A 27 -8.66 -10.48 16.73
C THR A 27 -7.31 -11.11 16.39
N ILE A 28 -6.62 -10.52 15.41
CA ILE A 28 -5.28 -10.88 14.99
C ILE A 28 -4.30 -9.89 15.63
N SER A 29 -3.25 -10.41 16.27
CA SER A 29 -2.19 -9.56 16.81
C SER A 29 -1.48 -8.80 15.68
N ALA A 30 -1.21 -7.52 15.90
CA ALA A 30 -0.58 -6.63 14.93
C ALA A 30 0.78 -7.13 14.41
N ASP A 31 1.50 -7.87 15.27
CA ASP A 31 2.85 -8.38 15.03
C ASP A 31 2.87 -9.83 14.51
N LYS A 32 1.70 -10.45 14.31
CA LYS A 32 1.60 -11.82 13.84
C LYS A 32 1.92 -11.88 12.34
N ASN A 33 2.79 -12.81 11.94
CA ASN A 33 3.03 -13.13 10.55
C ASN A 33 1.76 -13.69 9.88
N LEU A 34 1.21 -12.92 8.94
CA LEU A 34 -0.01 -13.21 8.22
C LEU A 34 0.13 -14.40 7.27
N LEU A 35 1.33 -14.64 6.72
CA LEU A 35 1.57 -15.82 5.86
C LEU A 35 1.44 -17.12 6.67
N GLU A 36 1.95 -17.11 7.91
CA GLU A 36 1.79 -18.22 8.84
C GLU A 36 0.34 -18.37 9.35
N LEU A 37 -0.53 -17.37 9.15
CA LEU A 37 -1.97 -17.48 9.41
C LEU A 37 -2.75 -18.01 8.20
N GLY A 38 -2.07 -18.31 7.10
CA GLY A 38 -2.70 -18.80 5.87
C GLY A 38 -3.05 -17.71 4.86
N LEU A 39 -2.55 -16.48 5.04
CA LEU A 39 -2.71 -15.45 4.02
C LEU A 39 -1.90 -15.81 2.77
N THR A 40 -2.59 -15.95 1.64
CA THR A 40 -2.01 -16.42 0.38
C THR A 40 -1.57 -15.26 -0.52
N SER A 41 -0.68 -15.54 -1.48
CA SER A 41 -0.21 -14.55 -2.46
C SER A 41 -1.35 -13.91 -3.25
N ILE A 42 -2.37 -14.68 -3.64
CA ILE A 42 -3.54 -14.17 -4.38
C ILE A 42 -4.30 -13.15 -3.52
N GLN A 43 -4.51 -13.44 -2.23
CA GLN A 43 -5.16 -12.53 -1.30
C GLN A 43 -4.34 -11.26 -1.09
N ILE A 44 -3.01 -11.35 -1.00
CA ILE A 44 -2.12 -10.18 -0.92
C ILE A 44 -2.20 -9.33 -2.19
N MET A 45 -2.29 -9.94 -3.38
CA MET A 45 -2.47 -9.19 -4.64
C MET A 45 -3.82 -8.46 -4.68
N GLN A 46 -4.88 -9.07 -4.18
CA GLN A 46 -6.20 -8.43 -4.06
C GLN A 46 -6.15 -7.25 -3.07
N LEU A 47 -5.51 -7.44 -1.92
CA LEU A 47 -5.28 -6.38 -0.93
C LEU A 47 -4.47 -5.22 -1.51
N THR A 48 -3.37 -5.53 -2.21
CA THR A 48 -2.53 -4.54 -2.92
C THR A 48 -3.37 -3.71 -3.90
N SER A 49 -4.24 -4.36 -4.67
CA SER A 49 -5.14 -3.68 -5.60
C SER A 49 -6.15 -2.79 -4.87
N GLY A 50 -6.67 -3.24 -3.72
CA GLY A 50 -7.54 -2.44 -2.85
C GLY A 50 -6.85 -1.21 -2.27
N PHE A 51 -5.58 -1.35 -1.84
CA PHE A 51 -4.77 -0.24 -1.36
C PHE A 51 -4.50 0.80 -2.45
N ARG A 52 -4.17 0.35 -3.67
CA ARG A 52 -3.97 1.24 -4.83
C ARG A 52 -5.21 2.05 -5.19
N LYS A 53 -6.39 1.43 -5.17
CA LYS A 53 -7.68 2.13 -5.39
C LYS A 53 -7.95 3.21 -4.34
N GLN A 54 -7.36 3.08 -3.15
CA GLN A 54 -7.47 4.05 -2.06
C GLN A 54 -6.33 5.08 -2.05
N GLY A 55 -5.46 5.07 -3.07
CA GLY A 55 -4.34 6.03 -3.22
C GLY A 55 -3.02 5.57 -2.61
N TYR A 56 -2.93 4.36 -2.07
CA TYR A 56 -1.71 3.84 -1.47
C TYR A 56 -0.88 3.06 -2.49
N ALA A 57 0.28 3.60 -2.84
CA ALA A 57 1.25 2.96 -3.71
C ALA A 57 2.13 1.95 -2.94
N VAL A 58 1.48 0.88 -2.44
CA VAL A 58 2.18 -0.26 -1.82
C VAL A 58 2.34 -1.38 -2.85
N THR A 59 3.47 -2.06 -2.81
CA THR A 59 3.81 -3.18 -3.71
C THR A 59 3.70 -4.52 -2.97
N PHE A 60 3.46 -5.59 -3.73
CA PHE A 60 3.46 -6.95 -3.21
C PHE A 60 4.77 -7.27 -2.47
N ALA A 61 5.92 -6.91 -3.06
CA ALA A 61 7.24 -7.13 -2.48
C ALA A 61 7.39 -6.49 -1.08
N GLN A 62 6.89 -5.27 -0.90
CA GLN A 62 6.87 -4.61 0.40
C GLN A 62 6.01 -5.38 1.41
N LEU A 63 4.81 -5.81 1.02
CA LEU A 63 3.90 -6.53 1.92
C LEU A 63 4.45 -7.89 2.36
N ILE A 64 5.07 -8.66 1.46
CA ILE A 64 5.63 -9.98 1.80
C ILE A 64 6.93 -9.90 2.59
N SER A 65 7.67 -8.78 2.49
CA SER A 65 8.92 -8.60 3.23
C SER A 65 8.70 -8.52 4.74
N ARG A 66 7.56 -7.94 5.14
CA ARG A 66 7.12 -7.82 6.52
C ARG A 66 5.61 -8.02 6.57
N PRO A 67 5.13 -9.28 6.58
CA PRO A 67 3.72 -9.61 6.47
C PRO A 67 3.02 -9.49 7.82
N THR A 68 3.12 -8.32 8.46
CA THR A 68 2.44 -7.99 9.73
C THR A 68 1.53 -6.79 9.51
N ILE A 69 0.44 -6.71 10.27
CA ILE A 69 -0.48 -5.57 10.16
C ILE A 69 0.24 -4.28 10.55
N ARG A 70 1.08 -4.33 11.60
CA ARG A 70 1.86 -3.17 12.07
C ARG A 70 2.80 -2.63 10.99
N ASP A 71 3.52 -3.49 10.28
CA ASP A 71 4.44 -3.03 9.22
C ASP A 71 3.66 -2.50 8.01
N TRP A 72 2.50 -3.10 7.70
CA TRP A 72 1.66 -2.64 6.59
C TRP A 72 1.07 -1.25 6.84
N GLU A 73 0.66 -0.94 8.07
CA GLU A 73 0.25 0.42 8.45
C GLU A 73 1.36 1.44 8.25
N LYS A 74 2.57 1.14 8.74
CA LYS A 74 3.73 2.02 8.57
C LYS A 74 4.05 2.29 7.10
N LEU A 75 3.86 1.29 6.23
CA LEU A 75 4.03 1.49 4.78
C LEU A 75 3.00 2.48 4.23
N MET A 76 1.77 2.47 4.75
CA MET A 76 0.71 3.37 4.34
C MET A 76 0.89 4.79 4.92
N GLU A 77 1.28 4.91 6.18
CA GLU A 77 1.61 6.19 6.84
C GLU A 77 2.76 6.90 6.13
N ASN A 78 3.86 6.19 5.86
CA ASN A 78 5.03 6.76 5.20
C ASN A 78 4.71 7.30 3.80
N ARG A 79 3.74 6.72 3.09
CA ARG A 79 3.34 7.18 1.74
C ARG A 79 2.40 8.37 1.78
N LEU A 80 1.63 8.59 2.85
CA LEU A 80 0.90 9.84 3.03
C LEU A 80 1.88 11.01 3.19
N VAL A 81 3.01 10.78 3.86
CA VAL A 81 4.09 11.76 4.02
C VAL A 81 4.87 11.97 2.71
N GLN A 82 5.27 10.88 2.04
CA GLN A 82 6.02 10.96 0.78
C GLN A 82 5.20 11.50 -0.40
N SER A 83 3.89 11.23 -0.49
CA SER A 83 3.04 11.78 -1.55
C SER A 83 2.89 13.30 -1.48
N ALA A 84 3.17 13.92 -0.32
CA ALA A 84 3.25 15.37 -0.19
C ALA A 84 4.62 15.90 -0.69
N GLU A 85 5.71 15.21 -0.37
CA GLU A 85 7.07 15.60 -0.72
C GLU A 85 7.46 15.29 -2.18
N GLU A 86 7.03 14.15 -2.73
CA GLU A 86 7.24 13.74 -4.13
C GLU A 86 6.42 14.59 -5.10
N ARG A 87 5.21 15.05 -4.71
CA ARG A 87 4.44 16.03 -5.51
C ARG A 87 5.15 17.39 -5.63
N ILE A 88 5.89 17.79 -4.59
CA ILE A 88 6.69 19.03 -4.61
C ILE A 88 7.96 18.82 -5.45
N LYS A 89 8.58 17.63 -5.41
CA LYS A 89 9.77 17.32 -6.24
C LYS A 89 9.47 17.07 -7.73
N GLN A 90 8.32 16.51 -8.09
CA GLN A 90 7.95 16.27 -9.50
C GLN A 90 7.59 17.55 -10.29
N THR A 91 7.41 18.69 -9.62
CA THR A 91 7.08 19.98 -10.29
C THR A 91 8.33 20.83 -10.59
N THR A 92 9.53 20.42 -10.14
CA THR A 92 10.74 21.20 -10.38
C THR A 92 11.92 20.29 -10.70
N ALA A 93 12.40 20.41 -11.94
CA ALA A 93 13.61 19.83 -12.53
C ALA A 93 13.48 18.42 -13.11
N GLU A 94 12.93 18.34 -14.32
CA GLU A 94 13.60 17.57 -15.36
C GLU A 94 13.62 18.39 -16.65
N ASP A 95 14.84 18.60 -17.12
CA ASP A 95 15.29 19.56 -18.10
C ASP A 95 14.63 19.29 -19.46
N MET A 96 13.88 20.26 -19.99
CA MET A 96 13.40 20.24 -21.38
C MET A 96 14.54 20.30 -22.42
N TYR A 97 15.81 20.26 -21.97
CA TYR A 97 17.02 20.33 -22.80
C TYR A 97 17.82 19.02 -22.85
N GLU A 98 17.36 17.93 -22.24
CA GLU A 98 18.03 16.64 -22.48
C GLU A 98 17.66 16.08 -23.86
N PRO A 99 18.63 15.84 -24.76
CA PRO A 99 18.35 15.20 -26.04
C PRO A 99 17.89 13.77 -25.80
N PHE A 100 16.74 13.40 -26.40
CA PHE A 100 16.25 12.03 -26.37
C PHE A 100 17.31 11.08 -26.93
N PRO A 101 17.52 9.91 -26.29
CA PRO A 101 18.41 8.90 -26.85
C PRO A 101 17.82 8.44 -28.18
N LEU A 102 18.53 8.72 -29.27
CA LEU A 102 18.18 8.22 -30.59
C LEU A 102 18.26 6.70 -30.52
N THR A 103 17.12 6.03 -30.57
CA THR A 103 17.09 4.59 -30.79
C THR A 103 17.63 4.35 -32.19
N GLU A 104 18.79 3.70 -32.31
CA GLU A 104 19.35 3.30 -33.60
C GLU A 104 18.35 2.38 -34.30
N VAL A 105 17.87 2.84 -35.46
CA VAL A 105 17.14 2.02 -36.40
C VAL A 105 18.19 1.38 -37.31
N GLN A 106 18.33 0.05 -37.25
CA GLN A 106 19.01 -0.74 -38.28
C GLN A 106 18.04 -1.72 -38.92
#